data_AF-A0A0K6S6C6-F1
#
_entry.id   AF-A0A0K6S6C6-F1
#
_cell.length_a   1.000
_cell.length_b   1.000
_cell.length_c   1.000
_cell.angle_alpha   90.00
_cell.angle_beta   90.00
_cell.angle_gamma   90.00
#
_symmetry.space_group_name_H-M   'P 1'
#
loop_
_entity.id
_entity.type
_entity.pdbx_description
1 polymer ?
#
loop_
_entity_poly.entity_id
_entity_poly.type
_entity_poly.pdbx_seq_one_letter_code
_entity_poly.pdbx_strand_id
1 'polypeptide(L)'
;MGEQQDVPERLQQLLNESKVPPEWHATASRSLEIAEMYAETGIEDYRAKKETRLFVCDADKVLSSRQSTDGMRATPYGSVREDDIRRSDIKTSEGGRRLKERLNDKGSLVTDGQSNLWAFGFLFKNDATGVSSLGAEVFDQLAKSLPAFIIVVSAEGEIKLFAGHAEPIAWLKSERDERALQLPLRYPPSLKVSNGDRHEDLFLGRAGDLKDLLSWICPGKGEGSEREAEPEPYIVVSGVEGVGKSCLVCEALHRCYAPLTKIWLDASSREALDKTVKEVCTDLKQAGVSIENEGDHRRQLHDWLDSNSSWVLVLDGLGDKELIWESGESKRHLVPKNHKGTVIFTTRIEGFMGFPLSKEITLRALQIADAA
;
A
#
# COMPACT_ATOMS: atom_id res chain seq x y z
N MET A 1 12.93 -28.00 4.40
CA MET A 1 12.39 -27.37 5.62
C MET A 1 12.07 -25.95 5.22
N GLY A 2 10.79 -25.61 5.08
CA GLY A 2 10.39 -24.25 4.71
C GLY A 2 10.65 -23.31 5.88
N GLU A 3 11.20 -22.12 5.59
CA GLU A 3 11.34 -21.06 6.57
C GLU A 3 9.96 -20.76 7.16
N GLN A 4 9.85 -20.92 8.47
CA GLN A 4 8.63 -20.64 9.21
C GLN A 4 8.53 -19.12 9.28
N GLN A 5 7.73 -18.53 8.40
CA GLN A 5 7.54 -17.10 8.32
C GLN A 5 7.02 -16.61 9.68
N ASP A 6 7.79 -15.74 10.35
CA ASP A 6 7.49 -15.30 11.71
C ASP A 6 6.15 -14.57 11.72
N VAL A 7 5.17 -15.19 12.38
CA VAL A 7 3.87 -14.57 12.64
C VAL A 7 4.13 -13.33 13.49
N PRO A 8 3.65 -12.13 13.12
CA PRO A 8 3.84 -10.91 13.90
C PRO A 8 3.50 -11.11 15.37
N GLU A 9 4.30 -10.54 16.28
CA GLU A 9 4.23 -10.79 17.73
C GLU A 9 2.81 -10.58 18.30
N ARG A 10 2.09 -9.55 17.81
CA ARG A 10 0.69 -9.28 18.19
C ARG A 10 -0.28 -10.38 17.77
N LEU A 11 -0.04 -11.01 16.62
CA LEU A 11 -0.82 -12.16 16.19
C LEU A 11 -0.48 -13.39 17.02
N GLN A 12 0.79 -13.61 17.36
CA GLN A 12 1.16 -14.73 18.24
C GLN A 12 0.45 -14.62 19.58
N GLN A 13 0.37 -13.41 20.15
CA GLN A 13 -0.38 -13.18 21.38
C GLN A 13 -1.86 -13.54 21.22
N LEU A 14 -2.52 -13.05 20.16
CA LEU A 14 -3.93 -13.38 19.89
C LEU A 14 -4.14 -14.88 19.64
N LEU A 15 -3.25 -15.54 18.92
CA LEU A 15 -3.30 -16.98 18.69
C LEU A 15 -3.17 -17.76 19.99
N ASN A 16 -2.26 -17.35 20.89
CA ASN A 16 -2.03 -17.98 22.19
C ASN A 16 -3.18 -17.76 23.18
N GLU A 17 -3.82 -16.60 23.13
CA GLU A 17 -4.98 -16.26 23.97
C GLU A 17 -6.30 -16.82 23.43
N SER A 18 -6.34 -17.13 22.14
CA SER A 18 -7.51 -17.71 21.50
C SER A 18 -7.71 -19.15 21.97
N LYS A 19 -8.97 -19.55 22.21
CA LYS A 19 -9.34 -20.96 22.39
C LYS A 19 -9.37 -21.74 21.06
N VAL A 20 -8.69 -21.22 20.03
CA VAL A 20 -8.73 -21.80 18.69
C VAL A 20 -7.66 -22.90 18.60
N PRO A 21 -7.97 -24.05 17.97
CA PRO A 21 -7.01 -25.14 17.89
C PRO A 21 -5.72 -24.75 17.13
N PRO A 22 -4.52 -25.15 17.62
CA PRO A 22 -3.24 -24.81 16.99
C PRO A 22 -3.11 -25.24 15.52
N GLU A 23 -3.78 -26.33 15.13
CA GLU A 23 -3.80 -26.80 13.74
C GLU A 23 -4.35 -25.75 12.75
N TRP A 24 -5.15 -24.79 13.23
CA TRP A 24 -5.71 -23.74 12.40
C TRP A 24 -4.85 -22.48 12.33
N HIS A 25 -3.81 -22.35 13.17
CA HIS A 25 -2.94 -21.16 13.14
C HIS A 25 -2.27 -21.01 11.78
N ALA A 26 -1.80 -22.12 11.19
CA ALA A 26 -1.21 -22.11 9.84
C ALA A 26 -2.21 -21.68 8.76
N THR A 27 -3.48 -22.06 8.89
CA THR A 27 -4.53 -21.63 7.96
C THR A 27 -4.91 -20.18 8.18
N ALA A 28 -5.02 -19.73 9.43
CA ALA A 28 -5.24 -18.34 9.77
C ALA A 28 -4.14 -17.44 9.20
N SER A 29 -2.87 -17.82 9.34
CA SER A 29 -1.73 -17.10 8.75
C SER A 29 -1.85 -16.98 7.23
N ARG A 30 -2.14 -18.08 6.52
CA ARG A 30 -2.34 -18.05 5.06
C ARG A 30 -3.54 -17.22 4.64
N SER A 31 -4.67 -17.36 5.33
CA SER A 31 -5.85 -16.54 5.08
C SER A 31 -5.56 -15.06 5.31
N LEU A 32 -4.67 -14.76 6.26
CA LEU A 32 -4.25 -13.40 6.54
C LEU A 32 -3.32 -12.84 5.48
N GLU A 33 -2.31 -13.59 5.01
CA GLU A 33 -1.48 -13.19 3.87
C GLU A 33 -2.35 -12.83 2.66
N ILE A 34 -3.41 -13.62 2.45
CA ILE A 34 -4.38 -13.40 1.38
C ILE A 34 -5.24 -12.15 1.63
N ALA A 35 -5.72 -11.94 2.85
CA ALA A 35 -6.43 -10.72 3.26
C ALA A 35 -5.55 -9.47 3.09
N GLU A 36 -4.27 -9.61 3.40
CA GLU A 36 -3.26 -8.57 3.28
C GLU A 36 -2.92 -8.23 1.84
N MET A 37 -2.84 -9.23 0.95
CA MET A 37 -2.76 -8.98 -0.49
C MET A 37 -4.00 -8.23 -0.97
N TYR A 38 -5.18 -8.60 -0.48
CA TYR A 38 -6.44 -7.94 -0.83
C TYR A 38 -6.50 -6.49 -0.37
N ALA A 39 -6.00 -6.21 0.84
CA ALA A 39 -5.87 -4.86 1.37
C ALA A 39 -4.87 -4.00 0.55
N GLU A 40 -3.83 -4.60 -0.04
CA GLU A 40 -2.85 -3.90 -0.88
C GLU A 40 -3.37 -3.53 -2.26
N THR A 41 -3.89 -4.51 -2.99
CA THR A 41 -4.20 -4.34 -4.41
C THR A 41 -5.46 -3.51 -4.62
N GLY A 42 -6.18 -3.21 -3.54
CA GLY A 42 -7.50 -2.63 -3.60
C GLY A 42 -8.45 -3.52 -4.42
N ILE A 43 -9.71 -3.08 -4.48
CA ILE A 43 -10.69 -3.66 -5.40
C ILE A 43 -10.54 -2.92 -6.73
N GLU A 44 -9.38 -3.04 -7.39
CA GLU A 44 -9.01 -2.19 -8.54
C GLU A 44 -9.98 -2.33 -9.73
N ASP A 45 -10.74 -3.43 -9.84
CA ASP A 45 -11.65 -3.67 -10.97
C ASP A 45 -13.12 -3.96 -10.63
N TYR A 46 -13.49 -4.08 -9.35
CA TYR A 46 -14.87 -4.40 -8.97
C TYR A 46 -15.56 -3.24 -8.25
N ARG A 47 -16.64 -2.72 -8.86
CA ARG A 47 -17.51 -1.63 -8.39
C ARG A 47 -18.23 -1.86 -7.05
N ALA A 48 -17.70 -2.64 -6.12
CA ALA A 48 -18.31 -2.88 -4.83
C ALA A 48 -17.45 -2.30 -3.72
N LYS A 49 -17.86 -1.14 -3.21
CA LYS A 49 -17.48 -0.54 -1.92
C LYS A 49 -17.87 -1.44 -0.73
N LYS A 50 -17.46 -2.71 -0.72
CA LYS A 50 -17.94 -3.70 0.24
C LYS A 50 -16.78 -4.37 0.93
N GLU A 51 -16.92 -4.44 2.23
CA GLU A 51 -16.08 -5.19 3.15
C GLU A 51 -16.02 -6.67 2.73
N THR A 52 -14.81 -7.19 2.62
CA THR A 52 -14.54 -8.61 2.37
C THR A 52 -14.36 -9.33 3.68
N ARG A 53 -14.96 -10.52 3.81
CA ARG A 53 -14.99 -11.29 5.06
C ARG A 53 -14.46 -12.68 4.77
N LEU A 54 -13.48 -13.12 5.54
CA LEU A 54 -12.92 -14.46 5.54
C LEU A 54 -13.23 -15.10 6.87
N PHE A 55 -14.04 -16.14 6.86
CA PHE A 55 -14.38 -16.90 8.05
C PHE A 55 -13.61 -18.21 8.05
N VAL A 56 -12.71 -18.42 9.02
CA VAL A 56 -11.85 -19.61 9.17
C VAL A 56 -12.31 -20.48 10.34
N CYS A 57 -12.90 -21.64 10.05
CA CYS A 57 -13.44 -22.52 11.08
C CYS A 57 -13.50 -24.01 10.66
N ASP A 58 -14.05 -24.86 11.54
CA ASP A 58 -14.45 -26.24 11.22
C ASP A 58 -15.72 -26.25 10.35
N ALA A 59 -15.57 -26.47 9.04
CA ALA A 59 -16.70 -26.54 8.12
C ALA A 59 -17.69 -27.63 8.46
N ASP A 60 -17.22 -28.78 8.95
CA ASP A 60 -18.13 -29.89 9.21
C ASP A 60 -19.10 -29.50 10.32
N LYS A 61 -18.61 -28.78 11.34
CA LYS A 61 -19.47 -28.26 12.41
C LYS A 61 -20.42 -27.17 11.91
N VAL A 62 -19.95 -26.23 11.09
CA VAL A 62 -20.78 -25.12 10.60
C VAL A 62 -21.80 -25.58 9.54
N LEU A 63 -21.40 -26.47 8.64
CA LEU A 63 -22.18 -26.93 7.48
C LEU A 63 -22.88 -28.28 7.71
N SER A 64 -22.82 -28.86 8.91
CA SER A 64 -23.50 -30.13 9.26
C SER A 64 -25.03 -30.04 9.26
N SER A 65 -25.59 -28.83 9.32
CA SER A 65 -27.03 -28.58 9.34
C SER A 65 -27.72 -29.05 8.05
N ARG A 66 -28.74 -29.91 8.21
CA ARG A 66 -29.49 -30.56 7.13
C ARG A 66 -30.84 -29.88 6.92
N GLN A 67 -30.88 -28.86 6.07
CA GLN A 67 -32.06 -28.55 5.27
C GLN A 67 -31.62 -27.70 4.08
N SER A 68 -31.68 -28.32 2.90
CA SER A 68 -31.56 -27.62 1.63
C SER A 68 -32.98 -27.29 1.18
N THR A 69 -33.32 -26.01 1.23
CA THR A 69 -34.49 -25.47 0.54
C THR A 69 -33.94 -24.60 -0.58
N ASP A 70 -34.34 -24.89 -1.82
CA ASP A 70 -33.96 -24.13 -3.01
C ASP A 70 -32.45 -24.08 -3.32
N GLY A 71 -31.73 -25.16 -2.98
CA GLY A 71 -30.29 -25.24 -3.24
C GLY A 71 -29.44 -24.39 -2.29
N MET A 72 -30.03 -23.82 -1.24
CA MET A 72 -29.32 -23.14 -0.15
C MET A 72 -29.19 -24.06 1.05
N ARG A 73 -27.98 -24.22 1.57
CA ARG A 73 -27.71 -24.84 2.86
C ARG A 73 -27.82 -23.79 3.96
N ALA A 74 -28.84 -23.90 4.80
CA ALA A 74 -28.99 -23.05 5.98
C ALA A 74 -28.29 -23.64 7.21
N THR A 75 -27.67 -22.77 8.00
CA THR A 75 -26.94 -23.09 9.24
C THR A 75 -27.41 -22.13 10.35
N PRO A 76 -27.09 -22.41 11.63
CA PRO A 76 -27.37 -21.47 12.72
C PRO A 76 -26.73 -20.07 12.52
N TYR A 77 -25.64 -20.00 11.75
CA TYR A 77 -24.79 -18.82 11.58
C TYR A 77 -25.07 -18.05 10.29
N GLY A 78 -25.74 -18.67 9.31
CA GLY A 78 -25.94 -18.13 7.98
C GLY A 78 -26.36 -19.17 6.96
N SER A 79 -26.23 -18.85 5.69
CA SER A 79 -26.56 -19.74 4.59
C SER A 79 -25.58 -19.61 3.43
N VAL A 80 -25.47 -20.68 2.64
CA VAL A 80 -24.61 -20.73 1.45
C VAL A 80 -25.26 -21.60 0.38
N ARG A 81 -25.01 -21.33 -0.90
CA ARG A 81 -25.51 -22.20 -1.98
C ARG A 81 -24.76 -23.53 -1.94
N GLU A 82 -25.45 -24.64 -2.13
CA GLU A 82 -24.82 -25.97 -2.26
C GLU A 82 -23.79 -25.97 -3.40
N ASP A 83 -24.10 -25.29 -4.50
CA ASP A 83 -23.20 -25.15 -5.64
C ASP A 83 -21.96 -24.31 -5.34
N ASP A 84 -21.92 -23.56 -4.24
CA ASP A 84 -20.74 -22.80 -3.80
C ASP A 84 -19.92 -23.56 -2.75
N ILE A 85 -20.40 -24.73 -2.29
CA ILE A 85 -19.64 -25.64 -1.44
C ILE A 85 -18.76 -26.52 -2.34
N ARG A 86 -17.49 -26.63 -1.97
CA ARG A 86 -16.50 -27.40 -2.71
C ARG A 86 -15.70 -28.28 -1.75
N ARG A 87 -14.94 -29.22 -2.31
CA ARG A 87 -13.95 -30.04 -1.59
C ARG A 87 -12.57 -29.84 -2.22
N SER A 88 -11.74 -29.04 -1.58
CA SER A 88 -10.37 -28.79 -2.00
C SER A 88 -9.65 -28.07 -0.87
N ASP A 89 -8.38 -28.40 -0.76
CA ASP A 89 -7.54 -27.91 0.30
C ASP A 89 -6.91 -26.57 -0.10
N ILE A 90 -7.09 -25.54 0.74
CA ILE A 90 -6.44 -24.23 0.59
C ILE A 90 -4.90 -24.35 0.57
N LYS A 91 -4.35 -25.43 1.13
CA LYS A 91 -2.92 -25.75 1.11
C LYS A 91 -2.38 -26.00 -0.30
N THR A 92 -3.25 -26.30 -1.27
CA THR A 92 -2.85 -26.51 -2.66
C THR A 92 -2.76 -25.18 -3.41
N SER A 93 -1.87 -25.09 -4.41
CA SER A 93 -1.74 -23.90 -5.27
C SER A 93 -3.06 -23.53 -5.95
N GLU A 94 -3.87 -24.53 -6.32
CA GLU A 94 -5.21 -24.33 -6.89
C GLU A 94 -6.18 -23.76 -5.85
N GLY A 95 -6.14 -24.25 -4.60
CA GLY A 95 -6.94 -23.73 -3.49
C GLY A 95 -6.65 -22.26 -3.20
N GLY A 96 -5.37 -21.88 -3.13
CA GLY A 96 -4.93 -20.49 -2.97
C GLY A 96 -5.34 -19.58 -4.13
N ARG A 97 -5.15 -20.04 -5.37
CA ARG A 97 -5.57 -19.30 -6.58
C ARG A 97 -7.07 -19.00 -6.58
N ARG A 98 -7.90 -20.01 -6.28
CA ARG A 98 -9.36 -19.82 -6.23
C ARG A 98 -9.82 -18.94 -5.08
N LEU A 99 -9.17 -19.02 -3.93
CA LEU A 99 -9.47 -18.09 -2.84
C LEU A 99 -9.18 -16.65 -3.28
N LYS A 100 -8.06 -16.40 -3.96
CA LYS A 100 -7.73 -15.10 -4.52
C LYS A 100 -8.78 -14.61 -5.53
N GLU A 101 -9.23 -15.47 -6.44
CA GLU A 101 -10.26 -15.14 -7.44
C GLU A 101 -11.63 -14.77 -6.80
N ARG A 102 -11.94 -15.31 -5.61
CA ARG A 102 -13.27 -15.27 -5.00
C ARG A 102 -13.40 -14.40 -3.75
N LEU A 103 -12.31 -13.80 -3.27
CA LEU A 103 -12.35 -12.73 -2.27
C LEU A 103 -13.21 -11.52 -2.69
N ASN A 104 -13.48 -11.39 -3.98
CA ASN A 104 -14.37 -10.38 -4.55
C ASN A 104 -15.87 -10.69 -4.35
N ASP A 105 -16.22 -11.92 -3.95
CA ASP A 105 -17.60 -12.31 -3.65
C ASP A 105 -17.92 -11.98 -2.18
N LYS A 106 -19.14 -11.48 -1.92
CA LYS A 106 -19.57 -11.12 -0.55
C LYS A 106 -19.47 -12.32 0.40
N GLY A 107 -18.51 -12.26 1.32
CA GLY A 107 -18.34 -13.27 2.38
C GLY A 107 -17.79 -14.59 1.85
N SER A 108 -16.55 -14.91 2.19
CA SER A 108 -15.92 -16.19 1.90
C SER A 108 -15.73 -16.99 3.20
N LEU A 109 -16.22 -18.23 3.20
CA LEU A 109 -16.00 -19.18 4.28
C LEU A 109 -14.84 -20.11 3.87
N VAL A 110 -13.70 -19.89 4.49
CA VAL A 110 -12.50 -20.71 4.31
C VAL A 110 -12.46 -21.73 5.43
N THR A 111 -12.31 -23.02 5.17
CA THR A 111 -12.24 -23.99 6.27
C THR A 111 -11.07 -24.93 6.11
N ASP A 112 -10.43 -25.25 7.24
CA ASP A 112 -9.39 -26.26 7.35
C ASP A 112 -9.82 -27.30 8.39
N GLY A 113 -10.82 -28.09 7.99
CA GLY A 113 -11.30 -29.26 8.73
C GLY A 113 -10.90 -30.55 8.01
N GLN A 114 -11.12 -31.70 8.65
CA GLN A 114 -10.79 -33.02 8.09
C GLN A 114 -11.42 -33.28 6.72
N SER A 115 -12.55 -32.62 6.41
CA SER A 115 -13.27 -32.77 5.15
C SER A 115 -12.75 -31.91 3.99
N ASN A 116 -11.80 -31.00 4.23
CA ASN A 116 -11.30 -30.04 3.23
C ASN A 116 -12.45 -29.33 2.47
N LEU A 117 -13.53 -29.04 3.19
CA LEU A 117 -14.63 -28.25 2.66
C LEU A 117 -14.21 -26.78 2.55
N TRP A 118 -14.94 -26.02 1.75
CA TRP A 118 -14.75 -24.59 1.53
C TRP A 118 -16.03 -24.09 0.86
N ALA A 119 -16.49 -22.90 1.24
CA ALA A 119 -17.74 -22.36 0.73
C ALA A 119 -17.59 -20.87 0.41
N PHE A 120 -18.06 -20.48 -0.77
CA PHE A 120 -18.03 -19.08 -1.21
C PHE A 120 -19.41 -18.45 -1.03
N GLY A 121 -19.47 -17.13 -0.87
CA GLY A 121 -20.74 -16.41 -0.78
C GLY A 121 -21.54 -16.73 0.50
N PHE A 122 -20.88 -17.00 1.62
CA PHE A 122 -21.57 -17.29 2.88
C PHE A 122 -22.29 -16.03 3.37
N LEU A 123 -23.61 -16.10 3.40
CA LEU A 123 -24.48 -15.03 3.87
C LEU A 123 -24.72 -15.24 5.36
N PHE A 124 -24.20 -14.36 6.21
CA PHE A 124 -24.45 -14.51 7.64
C PHE A 124 -25.93 -14.25 7.93
N LYS A 125 -26.47 -14.91 8.96
CA LYS A 125 -27.91 -14.89 9.28
C LYS A 125 -28.46 -13.45 9.46
N ASN A 126 -27.60 -12.54 9.89
CA ASN A 126 -27.94 -11.12 10.10
C ASN A 126 -27.81 -10.26 8.83
N ASP A 127 -27.24 -10.76 7.72
CA ASP A 127 -27.19 -10.06 6.42
C ASP A 127 -28.57 -10.03 5.71
N ALA A 128 -29.51 -10.89 6.12
CA ALA A 128 -30.81 -11.08 5.46
C ALA A 128 -31.74 -9.85 5.52
N THR A 129 -31.47 -8.86 6.38
CA THR A 129 -32.27 -7.63 6.49
C THR A 129 -31.86 -6.55 5.48
N GLY A 130 -30.83 -6.78 4.66
CA GLY A 130 -30.40 -5.85 3.61
C GLY A 130 -29.67 -4.60 4.12
N VAL A 131 -29.41 -4.50 5.43
CA VAL A 131 -28.61 -3.42 6.02
C VAL A 131 -27.13 -3.76 5.84
N SER A 132 -26.44 -2.97 5.02
CA SER A 132 -25.16 -3.32 4.38
C SER A 132 -23.91 -3.28 5.26
N SER A 133 -24.03 -3.40 6.58
CA SER A 133 -22.87 -3.56 7.46
C SER A 133 -23.26 -4.39 8.67
N LEU A 134 -22.72 -5.61 8.75
CA LEU A 134 -22.69 -6.29 10.03
C LEU A 134 -21.67 -5.54 10.87
N GLY A 135 -22.10 -5.02 12.02
CA GLY A 135 -21.18 -4.41 12.96
C GLY A 135 -20.16 -5.43 13.46
N ALA A 136 -18.96 -4.95 13.84
CA ALA A 136 -17.89 -5.76 14.41
C ALA A 136 -18.36 -6.67 15.57
N GLU A 137 -19.40 -6.25 16.31
CA GLU A 137 -20.04 -7.01 17.39
C GLU A 137 -20.56 -8.38 16.94
N VAL A 138 -21.09 -8.49 15.72
CA VAL A 138 -21.61 -9.76 15.20
C VAL A 138 -20.47 -10.75 14.96
N PHE A 139 -19.35 -10.28 14.43
CA PHE A 139 -18.17 -11.10 14.20
C PHE A 139 -17.49 -11.50 15.49
N ASP A 140 -17.41 -10.59 16.46
CA ASP A 140 -16.91 -10.89 17.80
C ASP A 140 -17.76 -11.97 18.49
N GLN A 141 -19.10 -11.85 18.45
CA GLN A 141 -19.99 -12.88 18.99
C GLN A 141 -19.85 -14.23 18.26
N LEU A 142 -19.71 -14.21 16.93
CA LEU A 142 -19.50 -15.43 16.14
C LEU A 142 -18.18 -16.11 16.51
N ALA A 143 -17.08 -15.36 16.57
CA ALA A 143 -15.76 -15.83 16.98
C ALA A 143 -15.75 -16.34 18.43
N LYS A 144 -16.59 -15.81 19.32
CA LYS A 144 -16.75 -16.32 20.69
C LYS A 144 -17.57 -17.61 20.74
N SER A 145 -18.59 -17.72 19.89
CA SER A 145 -19.53 -18.86 19.85
C SER A 145 -18.96 -20.12 19.18
N LEU A 146 -17.97 -19.93 18.31
CA LEU A 146 -17.30 -20.99 17.57
C LEU A 146 -15.80 -20.84 17.78
N PRO A 147 -15.02 -21.91 17.97
CA PRO A 147 -13.60 -21.82 17.72
C PRO A 147 -13.48 -21.43 16.23
N ALA A 148 -13.06 -20.21 15.95
CA ALA A 148 -12.93 -19.69 14.60
C ALA A 148 -12.09 -18.41 14.59
N PHE A 149 -11.46 -18.14 13.45
CA PHE A 149 -10.92 -16.82 13.11
C PHE A 149 -11.84 -16.14 12.11
N ILE A 150 -12.09 -14.85 12.28
CA ILE A 150 -12.80 -14.04 11.30
C ILE A 150 -11.87 -12.91 10.90
N ILE A 151 -11.47 -12.86 9.63
CA ILE A 151 -10.70 -11.75 9.08
C ILE A 151 -11.65 -10.91 8.24
N VAL A 152 -11.65 -9.62 8.49
CA VAL A 152 -12.51 -8.65 7.83
C VAL A 152 -11.61 -7.59 7.21
N VAL A 153 -11.73 -7.38 5.91
CA VAL A 153 -10.98 -6.37 5.16
C VAL A 153 -11.95 -5.28 4.72
N SER A 154 -11.78 -4.07 5.24
CA SER A 154 -12.62 -2.93 4.90
C SER A 154 -12.35 -2.44 3.46
N ALA A 155 -13.21 -1.58 2.94
CA ALA A 155 -13.01 -0.96 1.63
C ALA A 155 -11.75 -0.06 1.60
N GLU A 156 -11.34 0.43 2.77
CA GLU A 156 -10.15 1.25 3.01
C GLU A 156 -8.89 0.42 3.29
N GLY A 157 -8.97 -0.92 3.22
CA GLY A 157 -7.84 -1.81 3.48
C GLY A 157 -7.52 -2.01 4.96
N GLU A 158 -8.43 -1.63 5.87
CA GLU A 158 -8.32 -1.98 7.29
C GLU A 158 -8.60 -3.48 7.47
N ILE A 159 -7.70 -4.19 8.12
CA ILE A 159 -7.84 -5.60 8.44
C ILE A 159 -8.21 -5.75 9.92
N LYS A 160 -9.33 -6.39 10.20
CA LYS A 160 -9.78 -6.77 11.55
C LYS A 160 -9.78 -8.28 11.70
N LEU A 161 -9.14 -8.76 12.76
CA LEU A 161 -9.10 -10.16 13.11
C LEU A 161 -9.85 -10.40 14.42
N PHE A 162 -10.83 -11.30 14.39
CA PHE A 162 -11.58 -11.79 15.54
C PHE A 162 -11.19 -13.25 15.79
N ALA A 163 -10.92 -13.63 17.04
CA ALA A 163 -10.44 -14.97 17.37
C ALA A 163 -10.87 -15.45 18.75
N GLY A 164 -11.85 -16.34 18.81
CA GLY A 164 -12.28 -16.88 20.09
C GLY A 164 -12.75 -15.78 21.04
N HIS A 165 -12.14 -15.74 22.23
CA HIS A 165 -12.43 -14.73 23.27
C HIS A 165 -11.38 -13.61 23.34
N ALA A 166 -10.38 -13.63 22.46
CA ALA A 166 -9.36 -12.58 22.41
C ALA A 166 -9.98 -11.26 21.97
N GLU A 167 -9.41 -10.14 22.41
CA GLU A 167 -9.83 -8.83 21.91
C GLU A 167 -9.54 -8.74 20.40
N PRO A 168 -10.47 -8.20 19.59
CA PRO A 168 -10.25 -8.04 18.16
C PRO A 168 -9.04 -7.15 17.90
N ILE A 169 -8.16 -7.58 16.98
CA ILE A 169 -7.03 -6.76 16.54
C ILE A 169 -7.43 -6.13 15.21
N ALA A 170 -7.35 -4.81 15.14
CA ALA A 170 -7.48 -4.05 13.92
C ALA A 170 -6.13 -3.43 13.54
N TRP A 171 -5.79 -3.48 12.26
CA TRP A 171 -4.66 -2.73 11.72
C TRP A 171 -4.95 -2.35 10.28
N LEU A 172 -4.52 -1.17 9.87
CA LEU A 172 -4.34 -0.91 8.45
C LEU A 172 -3.05 -1.62 8.03
N LYS A 173 -3.00 -2.25 6.85
CA LYS A 173 -1.74 -2.85 6.40
C LYS A 173 -0.60 -1.83 6.29
N SER A 174 -0.92 -0.55 6.07
CA SER A 174 0.02 0.58 6.17
C SER A 174 0.65 0.79 7.57
N GLU A 175 0.23 0.02 8.57
CA GLU A 175 0.86 -0.05 9.90
C GLU A 175 1.85 -1.21 10.05
N ARG A 176 1.85 -2.20 9.13
CA ARG A 176 2.82 -3.32 9.13
C ARG A 176 4.05 -3.04 8.31
N ASP A 177 3.90 -2.39 7.16
CA ASP A 177 5.04 -1.74 6.54
C ASP A 177 5.33 -0.50 7.35
N GLU A 178 6.59 -0.36 7.80
CA GLU A 178 7.15 0.83 8.41
C GLU A 178 6.44 2.05 7.84
N ARG A 179 5.54 2.68 8.62
CA ARG A 179 4.77 3.84 8.15
C ARG A 179 5.76 4.75 7.48
N ALA A 180 5.66 4.92 6.17
CA ALA A 180 6.53 5.83 5.45
C ALA A 180 6.58 7.11 6.25
N LEU A 181 7.78 7.41 6.72
CA LEU A 181 8.00 8.45 7.70
C LEU A 181 7.39 9.74 7.15
N GLN A 182 6.38 10.27 7.86
CA GLN A 182 5.69 11.46 7.41
C GLN A 182 6.50 12.67 7.84
N LEU A 183 7.34 13.17 6.94
CA LEU A 183 8.07 14.41 7.15
C LEU A 183 7.21 15.61 6.75
N PRO A 184 7.39 16.77 7.40
CA PRO A 184 6.78 18.00 6.95
C PRO A 184 7.15 18.28 5.49
N LEU A 185 6.14 18.35 4.62
CA LEU A 185 6.34 18.68 3.21
C LEU A 185 6.71 20.16 3.06
N ARG A 186 7.94 20.42 2.63
CA ARG A 186 8.50 21.77 2.43
C ARG A 186 8.34 22.23 0.98
N TYR A 187 7.10 22.34 0.52
CA TYR A 187 6.85 22.93 -0.79
C TYR A 187 7.28 24.40 -0.80
N PRO A 188 7.75 24.93 -1.94
CA PRO A 188 7.85 26.37 -2.14
C PRO A 188 6.55 27.06 -1.70
N PRO A 189 6.61 28.19 -0.95
CA PRO A 189 5.41 28.85 -0.44
C PRO A 189 4.39 29.27 -1.52
N SER A 190 4.82 29.37 -2.77
CA SER A 190 4.00 29.63 -3.95
C SER A 190 3.15 28.42 -4.39
N LEU A 191 3.46 27.22 -3.91
CA LEU A 191 2.78 25.96 -4.23
C LEU A 191 1.86 25.49 -3.10
N LYS A 192 1.33 26.41 -2.28
CA LYS A 192 0.38 26.05 -1.22
C LYS A 192 -0.80 25.32 -1.83
N VAL A 193 -0.81 24.00 -1.66
CA VAL A 193 -1.95 23.14 -1.94
C VAL A 193 -3.09 23.61 -1.04
N SER A 194 -4.24 23.95 -1.62
CA SER A 194 -5.41 24.35 -0.87
C SER A 194 -5.91 23.14 -0.06
N ASN A 195 -5.92 23.26 1.28
CA ASN A 195 -6.31 22.20 2.22
C ASN A 195 -7.84 21.91 2.19
N GLY A 196 -8.45 21.64 1.03
CA GLY A 196 -9.90 21.47 0.91
C GLY A 196 -10.32 20.29 0.03
N ASP A 197 -11.18 19.43 0.59
CA ASP A 197 -11.83 18.21 0.05
C ASP A 197 -12.58 18.32 -1.29
N ARG A 198 -12.43 19.41 -2.06
CA ARG A 198 -13.27 19.68 -3.26
C ARG A 198 -12.53 20.27 -4.47
N HIS A 199 -11.21 20.10 -4.59
CA HIS A 199 -10.45 20.71 -5.68
C HIS A 199 -9.63 19.74 -6.53
N GLU A 200 -10.25 18.66 -7.02
CA GLU A 200 -9.67 17.91 -8.15
C GLU A 200 -9.48 18.79 -9.41
N ASP A 201 -10.12 19.99 -9.45
CA ASP A 201 -10.32 20.80 -10.65
C ASP A 201 -9.37 22.00 -10.87
N LEU A 202 -8.41 22.30 -9.98
CA LEU A 202 -7.53 23.48 -10.19
C LEU A 202 -6.24 23.20 -10.97
N PHE A 203 -5.90 21.92 -11.17
CA PHE A 203 -4.73 21.54 -11.96
C PHE A 203 -5.13 21.37 -13.44
N LEU A 204 -5.05 22.47 -14.20
CA LEU A 204 -5.52 22.54 -15.58
C LEU A 204 -4.42 22.27 -16.61
N GLY A 205 -4.81 21.68 -17.75
CA GLY A 205 -3.99 21.56 -18.97
C GLY A 205 -2.78 20.62 -18.92
N ARG A 206 -2.66 19.82 -17.86
CA ARG A 206 -1.49 18.94 -17.62
C ARG A 206 -1.87 17.53 -17.18
N ALA A 207 -3.12 17.13 -17.41
CA ALA A 207 -3.62 15.82 -16.96
C ALA A 207 -2.82 14.64 -17.54
N GLY A 208 -2.35 14.75 -18.79
CA GLY A 208 -1.48 13.76 -19.42
C GLY A 208 -0.14 13.64 -18.70
N ASP A 209 0.60 14.75 -18.58
CA ASP A 209 1.90 14.81 -17.88
C ASP A 209 1.79 14.30 -16.42
N LEU A 210 0.71 14.65 -15.73
CA LEU A 210 0.44 14.20 -14.36
C LEU A 210 0.19 12.70 -14.28
N LYS A 211 -0.61 12.16 -15.21
CA LYS A 211 -0.87 10.72 -15.30
C LYS A 211 0.42 9.94 -15.54
N ASP A 212 1.26 10.42 -16.47
CA ASP A 212 2.54 9.79 -16.77
C ASP A 212 3.45 9.80 -15.54
N LEU A 213 3.60 10.97 -14.90
CA LEU A 213 4.41 11.11 -13.70
C LEU A 213 3.93 10.21 -12.55
N LEU A 214 2.62 10.14 -12.29
CA LEU A 214 2.03 9.26 -11.27
C LEU A 214 2.32 7.78 -11.57
N SER A 215 2.21 7.36 -12.83
CA SER A 215 2.50 5.98 -13.24
C SER A 215 3.96 5.57 -13.03
N TRP A 216 4.87 6.54 -12.91
CA TRP A 216 6.29 6.29 -12.68
C TRP A 216 6.67 6.36 -11.21
N ILE A 217 6.05 7.27 -10.44
CA ILE A 217 6.28 7.39 -9.00
C ILE A 217 5.69 6.19 -8.25
N CYS A 218 4.45 5.84 -8.62
CA CYS A 218 3.68 4.79 -8.00
C CYS A 218 3.33 3.80 -9.13
N PRO A 219 4.31 3.01 -9.64
CA PRO A 219 4.02 2.02 -10.67
C PRO A 219 3.01 1.06 -10.08
N GLY A 220 1.76 1.18 -10.52
CA GLY A 220 0.71 0.24 -10.14
C GLY A 220 1.24 -1.16 -10.41
N LYS A 221 0.95 -2.12 -9.53
CA LYS A 221 1.19 -3.54 -9.79
C LYS A 221 0.21 -4.01 -10.86
N GLY A 222 0.26 -3.40 -12.05
CA GLY A 222 -0.58 -3.73 -13.18
C GLY A 222 -0.35 -5.19 -13.54
N GLU A 223 -1.43 -5.95 -13.56
CA GLU A 223 -1.43 -7.39 -13.80
C GLU A 223 -0.71 -7.72 -15.11
N GLY A 224 0.34 -8.54 -15.04
CA GLY A 224 0.78 -9.36 -16.18
C GLY A 224 2.03 -8.93 -16.95
N SER A 225 2.80 -7.94 -16.51
CA SER A 225 4.13 -7.70 -17.10
C SER A 225 5.24 -8.20 -16.18
N GLU A 226 5.54 -9.50 -16.24
CA GLU A 226 6.81 -10.12 -15.78
C GLU A 226 8.02 -9.63 -16.59
N ARG A 227 8.05 -8.36 -16.98
CA ARG A 227 9.27 -7.75 -17.49
C ARG A 227 10.03 -7.26 -16.27
N GLU A 228 11.12 -7.95 -15.99
CA GLU A 228 12.30 -7.52 -15.21
C GLU A 228 12.92 -6.23 -15.78
N ALA A 229 12.12 -5.23 -16.15
CA ALA A 229 12.65 -3.92 -16.46
C ALA A 229 13.14 -3.36 -15.14
N GLU A 230 14.46 -3.19 -15.02
CA GLU A 230 15.05 -2.56 -13.85
C GLU A 230 14.33 -1.23 -13.57
N PRO A 231 13.94 -0.96 -12.32
CA PRO A 231 13.22 0.26 -11.99
C PRO A 231 14.07 1.45 -12.38
N GLU A 232 13.59 2.25 -13.34
CA GLU A 232 14.19 3.53 -13.72
C GLU A 232 14.00 4.50 -12.54
N PRO A 233 15.05 4.74 -11.73
CA PRO A 233 14.90 5.39 -10.43
C PRO A 233 14.84 6.93 -10.59
N TYR A 234 15.16 7.44 -11.78
CA TYR A 234 15.35 8.86 -12.05
C TYR A 234 14.24 9.36 -12.96
N ILE A 235 13.57 10.43 -12.55
CA ILE A 235 12.58 11.13 -13.34
C ILE A 235 13.05 12.58 -13.50
N VAL A 236 13.14 13.05 -14.73
CA VAL A 236 13.50 14.43 -15.05
C VAL A 236 12.25 15.15 -15.55
N VAL A 237 11.90 16.26 -14.89
CA VAL A 237 10.89 17.20 -15.36
C VAL A 237 11.62 18.47 -15.83
N SER A 238 11.75 18.64 -17.14
CA SER A 238 12.47 19.73 -17.78
C SER A 238 11.52 20.76 -18.40
N GLY A 239 12.02 21.96 -18.69
CA GLY A 239 11.24 23.01 -19.36
C GLY A 239 11.60 24.43 -18.89
N VAL A 240 11.08 25.44 -19.58
CA VAL A 240 11.40 26.85 -19.32
C VAL A 240 10.97 27.32 -17.92
N GLU A 241 11.53 28.44 -17.47
CA GLU A 241 11.12 29.08 -16.21
C GLU A 241 9.62 29.42 -16.22
N GLY A 242 8.95 29.18 -15.08
CA GLY A 242 7.51 29.48 -14.93
C GLY A 242 6.55 28.49 -15.60
N VAL A 243 7.03 27.46 -16.31
CA VAL A 243 6.14 26.52 -17.05
C VAL A 243 5.30 25.58 -16.17
N GLY A 244 5.55 25.56 -14.85
CA GLY A 244 4.79 24.76 -13.89
C GLY A 244 5.41 23.41 -13.49
N LYS A 245 6.73 23.21 -13.68
CA LYS A 245 7.43 21.95 -13.30
C LYS A 245 7.22 21.56 -11.85
N SER A 246 7.54 22.47 -10.92
CA SER A 246 7.39 22.24 -9.49
C SER A 246 5.92 22.04 -9.11
N CYS A 247 4.99 22.73 -9.78
CA CYS A 247 3.54 22.51 -9.60
C CYS A 247 3.12 21.09 -9.98
N LEU A 248 3.56 20.60 -11.14
CA LEU A 248 3.26 19.24 -11.61
C LEU A 248 3.77 18.18 -10.62
N VAL A 249 5.02 18.31 -10.15
CA VAL A 249 5.60 17.37 -9.19
C VAL A 249 4.88 17.44 -7.84
N CYS A 250 4.56 18.64 -7.36
CA CYS A 250 3.78 18.83 -6.13
C CYS A 250 2.41 18.14 -6.23
N GLU A 251 1.69 18.36 -7.33
CA GLU A 251 0.39 17.74 -7.58
C GLU A 251 0.50 16.20 -7.64
N ALA A 252 1.52 15.67 -8.33
CA ALA A 252 1.76 14.24 -8.40
C ALA A 252 2.06 13.64 -7.02
N LEU A 253 2.88 14.30 -6.20
CA LEU A 253 3.15 13.85 -4.84
C LEU A 253 1.89 13.94 -3.96
N HIS A 254 1.03 14.94 -4.14
CA HIS A 254 -0.22 15.04 -3.39
C HIS A 254 -1.19 13.91 -3.77
N ARG A 255 -1.31 13.59 -5.06
CA ARG A 255 -2.17 12.51 -5.57
C ARG A 255 -1.57 11.11 -5.47
N CYS A 256 -0.28 10.97 -5.17
CA CYS A 256 0.32 9.63 -4.98
C CYS A 256 -0.14 9.05 -3.64
N TYR A 257 -0.97 8.00 -3.76
CA TYR A 257 -1.51 7.22 -2.64
C TYR A 257 -0.51 6.21 -2.06
N ALA A 258 0.60 5.94 -2.76
CA ALA A 258 1.60 5.02 -2.25
C ALA A 258 2.21 5.55 -0.93
N PRO A 259 2.41 4.68 0.07
CA PRO A 259 2.97 5.07 1.36
C PRO A 259 4.48 5.29 1.20
N LEU A 260 4.87 6.45 0.70
CA LEU A 260 6.26 6.85 0.45
C LEU A 260 6.65 8.02 1.34
N THR A 261 7.87 8.00 1.90
CA THR A 261 8.46 9.18 2.54
C THR A 261 8.79 10.19 1.45
N LYS A 262 8.06 11.31 1.45
CA LYS A 262 8.20 12.37 0.45
C LYS A 262 9.21 13.40 0.95
N ILE A 263 10.34 13.51 0.28
CA ILE A 263 11.44 14.43 0.63
C ILE A 263 11.56 15.47 -0.46
N TRP A 264 11.53 16.74 -0.10
CA TRP A 264 11.68 17.86 -1.04
C TRP A 264 12.91 18.69 -0.67
N LEU A 265 13.87 18.77 -1.58
CA LEU A 265 15.11 19.54 -1.42
C LEU A 265 15.17 20.66 -2.47
N ASP A 266 15.57 21.84 -2.02
CA ASP A 266 15.83 22.98 -2.91
C ASP A 266 17.24 22.84 -3.48
N ALA A 267 17.33 22.53 -4.77
CA ALA A 267 18.58 22.32 -5.50
C ALA A 267 18.94 23.51 -6.40
N SER A 268 18.37 24.70 -6.14
CA SER A 268 18.67 25.92 -6.90
C SER A 268 20.11 26.43 -6.72
N SER A 269 20.74 26.08 -5.59
CA SER A 269 22.13 26.40 -5.26
C SER A 269 22.68 25.39 -4.25
N ARG A 270 24.01 25.36 -4.07
CA ARG A 270 24.67 24.50 -3.08
C ARG A 270 24.24 24.86 -1.66
N GLU A 271 24.15 26.15 -1.36
CA GLU A 271 23.79 26.67 -0.04
C GLU A 271 22.32 26.36 0.30
N ALA A 272 21.41 26.48 -0.68
CA ALA A 272 20.01 26.11 -0.50
C ALA A 272 19.84 24.59 -0.27
N LEU A 273 20.60 23.78 -1.01
CA LEU A 273 20.60 22.33 -0.86
C LEU A 273 21.12 21.91 0.53
N ASP A 274 22.25 22.45 0.96
CA ASP A 274 22.83 22.15 2.29
C ASP A 274 21.87 22.53 3.42
N LYS A 275 21.21 23.69 3.28
CA LYS A 275 20.22 24.15 4.24
C LYS A 275 19.02 23.19 4.32
N THR A 276 18.44 22.82 3.18
CA THR A 276 17.27 21.93 3.14
C THR A 276 17.60 20.50 3.57
N VAL A 277 18.79 19.99 3.25
CA VAL A 277 19.27 18.68 3.74
C VAL A 277 19.38 18.67 5.27
N LYS A 278 19.96 19.71 5.87
CA LYS A 278 20.06 19.83 7.33
C LYS A 278 18.69 19.88 8.00
N GLU A 279 17.76 20.61 7.40
CA GLU A 279 16.38 20.70 7.83
C GLU A 279 15.68 19.32 7.79
N VAL A 280 15.80 18.58 6.69
CA VAL A 280 15.25 17.21 6.57
C VAL A 280 15.87 16.26 7.59
N CYS A 281 17.18 16.32 7.83
CA CYS A 281 17.82 15.51 8.87
C CYS A 281 17.29 15.83 10.27
N THR A 282 16.95 17.10 10.53
CA THR A 282 16.31 17.51 11.78
C THR A 282 14.90 16.90 11.91
N ASP A 283 14.12 16.90 10.83
CA ASP A 283 12.77 16.33 10.80
C ASP A 283 12.80 14.80 10.96
N LEU A 284 13.73 14.11 10.26
CA LEU A 284 13.99 12.68 10.42
C LEU A 284 14.27 12.32 11.88
N LYS A 285 15.14 13.10 12.54
CA LYS A 285 15.47 12.91 13.95
C LYS A 285 14.26 13.13 14.86
N GLN A 286 13.46 14.17 14.62
CA GLN A 286 12.24 14.43 15.38
C GLN A 286 11.22 13.29 15.25
N ALA A 287 11.22 12.62 14.10
CA ALA A 287 10.39 11.44 13.84
C ALA A 287 10.99 10.12 14.38
N GLY A 288 12.08 10.19 15.16
CA GLY A 288 12.68 9.04 15.85
C GLY A 288 13.77 8.31 15.07
N VAL A 289 14.18 8.80 13.90
CA VAL A 289 15.30 8.22 13.14
C VAL A 289 16.63 8.57 13.82
N SER A 290 17.48 7.57 14.02
CA SER A 290 18.80 7.74 14.63
C SER A 290 19.76 8.48 13.68
N ILE A 291 19.80 9.81 13.78
CA ILE A 291 20.72 10.69 13.06
C ILE A 291 21.62 11.42 14.06
N GLU A 292 22.92 11.48 13.79
CA GLU A 292 23.90 12.15 14.66
C GLU A 292 23.77 13.68 14.57
N ASN A 293 23.88 14.37 15.71
CA ASN A 293 23.72 15.85 15.79
C ASN A 293 24.82 16.63 15.07
N GLU A 294 26.03 16.08 15.07
CA GLU A 294 27.22 16.68 14.53
C GLU A 294 27.72 15.78 13.41
N GLY A 295 27.84 16.31 12.21
CA GLY A 295 28.28 15.51 11.08
C GLY A 295 27.91 16.10 9.74
N ASP A 296 28.31 15.36 8.71
CA ASP A 296 27.93 15.64 7.34
C ASP A 296 26.48 15.18 7.11
N HIS A 297 25.55 16.13 7.16
CA HIS A 297 24.13 15.88 6.96
C HIS A 297 23.82 15.28 5.57
N ARG A 298 24.62 15.58 4.53
CA ARG A 298 24.44 14.95 3.21
C ARG A 298 24.72 13.47 3.29
N ARG A 299 25.80 13.09 3.98
CA ARG A 299 26.14 11.69 4.21
C ARG A 299 25.07 10.97 5.03
N GLN A 300 24.58 11.59 6.10
CA GLN A 300 23.53 11.00 6.94
C GLN A 300 22.24 10.76 6.15
N LEU A 301 21.80 11.75 5.36
CA LEU A 301 20.64 11.59 4.50
C LEU A 301 20.87 10.52 3.43
N HIS A 302 22.04 10.50 2.78
CA HIS A 302 22.40 9.46 1.82
C HIS A 302 22.34 8.06 2.46
N ASP A 303 22.99 7.86 3.61
CA ASP A 303 23.04 6.56 4.28
C ASP A 303 21.62 6.11 4.71
N TRP A 304 20.73 7.04 5.07
CA TRP A 304 19.31 6.77 5.28
C TRP A 304 18.60 6.34 4.00
N LEU A 305 18.74 7.11 2.90
CA LEU A 305 18.16 6.78 1.60
C LEU A 305 18.66 5.43 1.08
N ASP A 306 19.92 5.06 1.37
CA ASP A 306 20.52 3.80 0.95
C ASP A 306 19.97 2.58 1.71
N SER A 307 19.59 2.80 2.97
CA SER A 307 19.07 1.77 3.86
C SER A 307 17.56 1.55 3.69
N ASN A 308 16.82 2.53 3.17
CA ASN A 308 15.36 2.51 3.04
C ASN A 308 14.91 2.36 1.57
N SER A 309 13.72 1.81 1.35
CA SER A 309 13.17 1.56 -0.01
C SER A 309 11.82 2.21 -0.31
N SER A 310 11.26 2.98 0.63
CA SER A 310 9.91 3.53 0.50
C SER A 310 9.96 5.05 0.56
N TRP A 311 10.66 5.67 -0.38
CA TRP A 311 10.83 7.13 -0.43
C TRP A 311 10.81 7.69 -1.85
N VAL A 312 10.43 8.97 -1.95
CA VAL A 312 10.56 9.80 -3.15
C VAL A 312 11.33 11.05 -2.79
N LEU A 313 12.41 11.32 -3.51
CA LEU A 313 13.27 12.49 -3.33
C LEU A 313 13.10 13.46 -4.50
N VAL A 314 12.63 14.67 -4.22
CA VAL A 314 12.55 15.76 -5.20
C VAL A 314 13.74 16.69 -5.02
N LEU A 315 14.47 16.94 -6.10
CA LEU A 315 15.51 17.95 -6.21
C LEU A 315 15.01 19.06 -7.13
N ASP A 316 14.43 20.09 -6.53
CA ASP A 316 13.72 21.16 -7.24
C ASP A 316 14.67 22.30 -7.67
N GLY A 317 14.57 22.75 -8.91
CA GLY A 317 15.33 23.89 -9.43
C GLY A 317 16.78 23.57 -9.76
N LEU A 318 17.12 22.31 -10.03
CA LEU A 318 18.48 21.87 -10.28
C LEU A 318 19.10 22.56 -11.51
N GLY A 319 20.02 23.48 -11.28
CA GLY A 319 20.76 24.22 -12.32
C GLY A 319 22.13 23.62 -12.65
N ASP A 320 22.70 22.81 -11.75
CA ASP A 320 24.03 22.23 -11.90
C ASP A 320 24.04 20.79 -11.37
N LYS A 321 24.40 19.84 -12.26
CA LYS A 321 24.47 18.41 -11.93
C LYS A 321 25.58 18.08 -10.92
N GLU A 322 26.61 18.92 -10.82
CA GLU A 322 27.72 18.74 -9.88
C GLU A 322 27.28 18.91 -8.42
N LEU A 323 26.11 19.52 -8.17
CA LEU A 323 25.52 19.62 -6.84
C LEU A 323 25.13 18.26 -6.26
N ILE A 324 24.77 17.31 -7.13
CA ILE A 324 24.37 15.95 -6.78
C ILE A 324 25.59 15.03 -6.81
N TRP A 325 26.37 15.15 -7.89
CA TRP A 325 27.55 14.34 -8.15
C TRP A 325 28.80 15.18 -7.91
N GLU A 326 29.19 15.32 -6.64
CA GLU A 326 30.48 15.95 -6.36
C GLU A 326 31.59 15.15 -7.04
N SER A 327 32.37 15.82 -7.90
CA SER A 327 33.50 15.22 -8.59
C SER A 327 34.69 15.09 -7.61
N GLY A 328 35.06 13.84 -7.28
CA GLY A 328 36.24 13.55 -6.47
C GLY A 328 36.17 12.18 -5.78
N GLU A 329 37.32 11.48 -5.69
CA GLU A 329 37.43 10.10 -5.17
C GLU A 329 36.96 9.90 -3.72
N SER A 330 36.75 11.00 -2.97
CA SER A 330 36.41 10.96 -1.54
C SER A 330 35.03 11.53 -1.20
N LYS A 331 34.25 11.97 -2.18
CA LYS A 331 32.97 12.66 -1.92
C LYS A 331 31.81 11.77 -2.37
N ARG A 332 31.05 11.29 -1.38
CA ARG A 332 29.85 10.49 -1.61
C ARG A 332 28.78 11.35 -2.25
N HIS A 333 28.01 10.71 -3.12
CA HIS A 333 26.89 11.33 -3.78
C HIS A 333 25.73 11.58 -2.80
N LEU A 334 24.88 12.57 -3.06
CA LEU A 334 23.67 12.78 -2.25
C LEU A 334 22.64 11.65 -2.46
N VAL A 335 22.56 11.15 -3.70
CA VAL A 335 21.56 10.16 -4.12
C VAL A 335 22.20 8.78 -4.14
N PRO A 336 21.60 7.77 -3.48
CA PRO A 336 22.16 6.42 -3.44
C PRO A 336 22.05 5.70 -4.79
N LYS A 337 22.93 4.72 -5.01
CA LYS A 337 22.96 3.90 -6.23
C LYS A 337 22.09 2.64 -6.16
N ASN A 338 21.44 2.40 -5.03
CA ASN A 338 20.70 1.15 -4.76
C ASN A 338 19.37 1.02 -5.53
N HIS A 339 18.93 2.08 -6.21
CA HIS A 339 17.67 2.14 -6.98
C HIS A 339 16.42 1.74 -6.19
N LYS A 340 16.47 1.82 -4.84
CA LYS A 340 15.37 1.40 -3.98
C LYS A 340 14.28 2.47 -3.82
N GLY A 341 14.50 3.70 -4.27
CA GLY A 341 13.53 4.78 -4.22
C GLY A 341 13.51 5.59 -5.52
N THR A 342 12.59 6.53 -5.60
CA THR A 342 12.39 7.37 -6.80
C THR A 342 12.97 8.75 -6.58
N VAL A 343 13.72 9.26 -7.56
CA VAL A 343 14.35 10.57 -7.52
C VAL A 343 13.79 11.41 -8.66
N ILE A 344 13.23 12.56 -8.33
CA ILE A 344 12.63 13.48 -9.30
C ILE A 344 13.48 14.75 -9.35
N PHE A 345 13.97 15.12 -10.52
CA PHE A 345 14.67 16.36 -10.77
C PHE A 345 13.75 17.33 -11.48
N THR A 346 13.66 18.58 -11.01
CA THR A 346 13.11 19.66 -11.84
C THR A 346 14.25 20.54 -12.33
N THR A 347 14.30 20.81 -13.64
CA THR A 347 15.42 21.57 -14.23
C THR A 347 14.98 22.45 -15.40
N ARG A 348 15.79 23.46 -15.71
CA ARG A 348 15.67 24.29 -16.91
C ARG A 348 16.49 23.76 -18.08
N ILE A 349 17.39 22.81 -17.82
CA ILE A 349 18.31 22.26 -18.81
C ILE A 349 17.57 21.16 -19.58
N GLU A 350 17.29 21.41 -20.85
CA GLU A 350 16.79 20.36 -21.75
C GLU A 350 17.88 19.35 -22.05
N GLY A 351 17.51 18.08 -22.20
CA GLY A 351 18.47 17.02 -22.47
C GLY A 351 19.43 16.82 -21.32
N PHE A 352 18.90 16.80 -20.09
CA PHE A 352 19.61 16.45 -18.86
C PHE A 352 20.01 14.95 -18.85
N MET A 353 20.62 14.47 -19.93
CA MET A 353 20.93 13.07 -20.25
C MET A 353 22.17 12.55 -19.50
N GLY A 354 22.46 13.11 -18.33
CA GLY A 354 23.58 12.69 -17.49
C GLY A 354 23.29 11.46 -16.62
N PHE A 355 22.04 11.00 -16.57
CA PHE A 355 21.58 9.96 -15.67
C PHE A 355 21.29 8.68 -16.47
N PRO A 356 21.95 7.56 -16.17
CA PRO A 356 21.56 6.29 -16.77
C PRO A 356 20.12 5.97 -16.32
N LEU A 357 19.28 5.50 -17.25
CA LEU A 357 17.92 5.02 -16.95
C LEU A 357 16.98 6.10 -16.37
N SER A 358 16.86 7.24 -17.04
CA SER A 358 15.93 8.31 -16.65
C SER A 358 14.72 8.41 -17.55
N LYS A 359 13.52 8.55 -16.96
CA LYS A 359 12.32 9.02 -17.67
C LYS A 359 12.32 10.54 -17.73
N GLU A 360 11.87 11.12 -18.84
CA GLU A 360 11.84 12.57 -19.01
C GLU A 360 10.44 13.06 -19.40
N ILE A 361 9.96 14.11 -18.72
CA ILE A 361 8.81 14.93 -19.11
C ILE A 361 9.35 16.32 -19.43
N THR A 362 9.22 16.76 -20.68
CA THR A 362 9.57 18.12 -21.08
C THR A 362 8.31 18.98 -21.15
N LEU A 363 8.14 19.89 -20.19
CA LEU A 363 7.02 20.80 -20.14
C LEU A 363 7.24 22.00 -21.07
N ARG A 364 6.29 22.19 -21.99
CA ARG A 364 6.18 23.35 -22.88
C ARG A 364 5.14 24.32 -22.37
N ALA A 365 5.21 25.60 -22.75
CA ALA A 365 4.16 26.56 -22.41
C ALA A 365 2.77 26.02 -22.85
N LEU A 366 1.77 26.12 -21.97
CA LEU A 366 0.40 25.69 -22.26
C LEU A 366 -0.13 26.50 -23.45
N GLN A 367 -0.73 25.80 -24.42
CA GLN A 367 -1.47 26.48 -25.47
C GLN A 367 -2.87 26.81 -24.94
N ILE A 368 -3.51 27.82 -25.53
CA ILE A 368 -4.88 28.23 -25.16
C ILE A 368 -5.86 27.05 -25.29
N ALA A 369 -5.62 26.14 -26.24
CA ALA A 369 -6.41 24.94 -26.43
C ALA A 369 -6.29 23.92 -25.28
N ASP A 370 -5.17 23.94 -24.53
CA ASP A 370 -4.93 23.03 -23.41
C ASP A 370 -5.59 23.53 -22.11
N ALA A 371 -6.09 24.77 -22.08
CA ALA A 371 -6.73 25.38 -20.92
C ALA A 371 -8.26 25.18 -20.87
N ALA A 372 -8.84 24.54 -21.89
CA ALA A 372 -10.26 24.19 -22.01
C ALA A 372 -10.48 22.73 -21.64
#